data_AF-A0A143BBY2-F1
#
_entry.id   AF-A0A143BBY2-F1
#
_cell.length_a   1.000
_cell.length_b   1.000
_cell.length_c   1.000
_cell.angle_alpha   90.00
_cell.angle_beta   90.00
_cell.angle_gamma   90.00
#
_symmetry.space_group_name_H-M   'P 1'
#
loop_
_entity.id
_entity.type
_entity.pdbx_description
1 polymer ?
#
loop_
_entity_poly.entity_id
_entity_poly.type
_entity_poly.pdbx_seq_one_letter_code
_entity_poly.pdbx_strand_id
1 'polypeptide(L)'
;MKASEIKQELSRDKVDGSRIIKWWRKENDFVDYELVETFVATAEPNQEFAGYEILDSAAMWDALRQVTPDHVSRERRGGNEVIVWQRHLGDGTEKTEVCPFSPQNLLAIFDAETGGDVIGY
;
A
#
# COMPACT_ATOMS: atom_id res chain seq x y z
N MET A 1 -12.49 11.29 12.55
CA MET A 1 -13.31 11.11 11.32
C MET A 1 -13.77 9.66 11.28
N LYS A 2 -15.02 9.39 10.92
CA LYS A 2 -15.57 8.04 10.87
C LYS A 2 -15.38 7.40 9.49
N ALA A 3 -15.31 6.07 9.43
CA ALA A 3 -15.26 5.34 8.16
C ALA A 3 -16.40 5.73 7.21
N SER A 4 -17.61 5.96 7.74
CA SER A 4 -18.76 6.36 6.94
C SER A 4 -18.58 7.70 6.22
N GLU A 5 -17.89 8.65 6.87
CA GLU A 5 -17.55 9.95 6.28
C GLU A 5 -16.52 9.75 5.17
N ILE A 6 -15.44 8.99 5.43
CA ILE A 6 -14.42 8.67 4.43
C ILE A 6 -15.04 8.00 3.20
N LYS A 7 -15.88 6.97 3.39
CA LYS A 7 -16.57 6.27 2.28
C LYS A 7 -17.44 7.23 1.45
N GLN A 8 -18.11 8.20 2.09
CA GLN A 8 -18.87 9.22 1.37
C GLN A 8 -17.96 10.13 0.54
N GLU A 9 -16.82 10.56 1.08
CA GLU A 9 -15.87 11.40 0.36
C GLU A 9 -15.28 10.67 -0.85
N LEU A 10 -14.83 9.42 -0.68
CA LEU A 10 -14.30 8.60 -1.77
C LEU A 10 -15.33 8.38 -2.89
N SER A 11 -16.59 8.17 -2.53
CA SER A 11 -17.70 8.04 -3.48
C SER A 11 -17.98 9.34 -4.22
N ARG A 12 -18.03 10.47 -3.50
CA ARG A 12 -18.27 11.81 -4.07
C ARG A 12 -17.17 12.19 -5.06
N ASP A 13 -15.92 11.92 -4.69
CA ASP A 13 -14.74 12.28 -5.48
C ASP A 13 -14.45 11.24 -6.57
N LYS A 14 -15.28 10.18 -6.64
CA LYS A 14 -15.19 9.07 -7.61
C LYS A 14 -13.79 8.44 -7.64
N VAL A 15 -13.23 8.23 -6.46
CA VAL A 15 -11.92 7.60 -6.30
C VAL A 15 -12.00 6.17 -6.83
N ASP A 16 -11.06 5.82 -7.69
CA ASP A 16 -10.94 4.48 -8.27
C ASP A 16 -10.60 3.47 -7.16
N GLY A 17 -11.32 2.34 -7.11
CA GLY A 17 -11.12 1.29 -6.11
C GLY A 17 -9.72 0.66 -6.14
N SER A 18 -9.01 0.76 -7.27
CA SER A 18 -7.63 0.30 -7.44
C SER A 18 -6.58 1.25 -6.84
N ARG A 19 -6.99 2.44 -6.38
CA ARG A 19 -6.10 3.35 -5.62
C ARG A 19 -5.81 2.77 -4.25
N ILE A 20 -4.73 3.24 -3.66
CA ILE A 20 -4.32 2.83 -2.32
C ILE A 20 -4.74 3.92 -1.35
N ILE A 21 -5.32 3.52 -0.22
CA ILE A 21 -5.60 4.39 0.91
C ILE A 21 -4.58 4.09 2.02
N LYS A 22 -3.91 5.14 2.45
CA LYS A 22 -3.07 5.18 3.65
C LYS A 22 -3.91 5.80 4.76
N TRP A 23 -4.07 5.15 5.90
CA TRP A 23 -4.86 5.70 7.00
C TRP A 23 -4.19 5.46 8.36
N TRP A 24 -4.51 6.29 9.35
CA TRP A 24 -3.94 6.19 10.69
C TRP A 24 -4.98 6.53 11.76
N ARG A 25 -4.78 5.98 12.96
CA ARG A 25 -5.66 6.18 14.13
C ARG A 25 -5.00 7.12 15.12
N LYS A 26 -5.80 7.75 15.98
CA LYS A 26 -5.30 8.75 16.93
C LYS A 26 -4.48 8.14 18.07
N GLU A 27 -4.78 6.89 18.42
CA GLU A 27 -4.18 6.17 19.53
C GLU A 27 -3.03 5.26 19.10
N ASN A 28 -2.78 5.14 17.80
CA ASN A 28 -1.83 4.19 17.25
C ASN A 28 -0.80 4.94 16.43
N ASP A 29 0.49 4.71 16.72
CA ASP A 29 1.59 5.21 15.90
C ASP A 29 1.73 4.46 14.57
N PHE A 30 0.83 3.52 14.29
CA PHE A 30 0.83 2.71 13.08
C PHE A 30 -0.03 3.32 11.97
N VAL A 31 0.46 3.15 10.75
CA VAL A 31 -0.19 3.53 9.52
C VAL A 31 -0.50 2.26 8.74
N ASP A 32 -1.75 2.14 8.33
CA ASP A 32 -2.21 1.03 7.51
C ASP A 32 -2.34 1.46 6.05
N TYR A 33 -2.07 0.53 5.15
CA TYR A 33 -2.18 0.71 3.70
C TYR A 33 -3.06 -0.40 3.14
N GLU A 34 -4.05 -0.05 2.32
CA GLU A 34 -4.88 -1.03 1.62
C GLU A 34 -5.46 -0.44 0.34
N LEU A 35 -6.12 -1.26 -0.49
CA LEU A 35 -6.86 -0.73 -1.63
C LEU A 35 -8.12 -0.01 -1.15
N VAL A 36 -8.53 1.03 -1.89
CA VAL A 36 -9.76 1.77 -1.62
C VAL A 36 -10.97 0.83 -1.64
N GLU A 37 -11.02 -0.11 -2.58
CA GLU A 37 -12.09 -1.11 -2.63
C GLU A 37 -12.15 -1.97 -1.36
N THR A 38 -10.99 -2.38 -0.83
CA THR A 38 -10.87 -3.18 0.38
C THR A 38 -11.37 -2.38 1.57
N PHE A 39 -10.91 -1.14 1.72
CA PHE A 39 -11.32 -0.26 2.81
C PHE A 39 -12.82 -0.01 2.82
N VAL A 40 -13.41 0.24 1.65
CA VAL A 40 -14.86 0.44 1.52
C VAL A 40 -15.63 -0.83 1.91
N ALA A 41 -15.10 -2.01 1.62
CA ALA A 41 -15.73 -3.28 1.97
C ALA A 41 -15.58 -3.66 3.45
N THR A 42 -14.43 -3.39 4.07
CA THR A 42 -14.06 -3.92 5.38
C THR A 42 -14.24 -2.93 6.54
N ALA A 43 -14.05 -1.63 6.31
CA ALA A 43 -14.03 -0.66 7.40
C ALA A 43 -15.41 -0.52 8.07
N GLU A 44 -15.46 -0.63 9.40
CA GLU A 44 -16.73 -0.53 10.12
C GLU A 44 -17.23 0.92 10.12
N PRO A 45 -18.53 1.19 9.89
CA PRO A 45 -19.04 2.57 9.73
C PRO A 45 -18.71 3.52 10.89
N ASN A 46 -18.58 3.00 12.11
CA ASN A 46 -18.29 3.77 13.31
C ASN A 46 -16.81 3.78 13.70
N GLN A 47 -15.95 3.10 12.95
CA GLN A 47 -14.51 3.10 13.19
C GLN A 47 -13.95 4.51 13.03
N GLU A 48 -13.14 4.94 13.99
CA GLU A 48 -12.56 6.28 14.02
C GLU A 48 -11.12 6.30 13.50
N PHE A 49 -10.84 7.29 12.68
CA PHE A 49 -9.54 7.56 12.08
C PHE A 49 -9.12 8.99 12.42
N ALA A 50 -7.81 9.17 12.61
CA ALA A 50 -7.20 10.48 12.75
C ALA A 50 -7.03 11.18 11.40
N GLY A 51 -6.73 10.42 10.34
CA GLY A 51 -6.64 10.92 8.98
C GLY A 51 -6.44 9.79 7.97
N TYR A 52 -6.50 10.18 6.69
CA TYR A 52 -6.21 9.30 5.57
C TYR A 52 -5.61 10.10 4.40
N GLU A 53 -4.96 9.40 3.50
CA GLU A 53 -4.37 9.90 2.27
C GLU A 53 -4.60 8.90 1.14
N ILE A 54 -4.90 9.37 -0.07
CA ILE A 54 -5.04 8.52 -1.25
C ILE A 54 -3.76 8.58 -2.06
N LEU A 55 -3.17 7.41 -2.27
CA LEU A 55 -1.92 7.22 -2.99
C LEU A 55 -2.18 6.62 -4.36
N ASP A 56 -1.41 7.09 -5.33
CA ASP A 56 -1.28 6.44 -6.62
C ASP A 56 -0.10 5.46 -6.63
N SER A 57 0.06 4.72 -7.73
CA SER A 57 1.16 3.75 -7.86
C SER A 57 2.54 4.39 -7.73
N ALA A 58 2.71 5.66 -8.10
CA ALA A 58 4.00 6.33 -7.98
C ALA A 58 4.29 6.70 -6.52
N ALA A 59 3.31 7.25 -5.81
CA ALA A 59 3.42 7.57 -4.40
C ALA A 59 3.63 6.30 -3.54
N MET A 60 2.92 5.20 -3.86
CA MET A 60 3.15 3.92 -3.19
C MET A 60 4.55 3.35 -3.49
N TRP A 61 5.03 3.48 -4.72
CA TRP A 61 6.39 3.08 -5.07
C TRP A 61 7.44 3.85 -4.28
N ASP A 62 7.23 5.15 -4.07
CA ASP A 62 8.12 5.95 -3.25
C ASP A 62 8.09 5.53 -1.77
N ALA A 63 6.90 5.23 -1.22
CA ALA A 63 6.78 4.66 0.12
C ALA A 63 7.51 3.31 0.25
N LEU A 64 7.35 2.42 -0.72
CA LEU A 64 8.04 1.12 -0.74
C LEU A 64 9.57 1.27 -0.80
N ARG A 65 10.08 2.19 -1.62
CA ARG A 65 11.52 2.46 -1.70
C ARG A 65 12.09 3.09 -0.44
N GLN A 66 11.29 3.79 0.35
CA GLN A 66 11.75 4.31 1.64
C GLN A 66 11.94 3.19 2.67
N VAL A 67 11.09 2.17 2.64
CA VAL A 67 11.21 1.02 3.54
C VAL A 67 12.31 0.07 3.08
N THR A 68 12.43 -0.16 1.76
CA THR A 68 13.30 -1.22 1.20
C THR A 68 14.09 -0.78 -0.03
N PRO A 69 14.95 0.26 0.07
CA PRO A 69 15.62 0.85 -1.09
C PRO A 69 16.48 -0.15 -1.88
N ASP A 70 17.06 -1.14 -1.21
CA ASP A 70 18.02 -2.07 -1.80
C ASP A 70 17.40 -3.37 -2.33
N HIS A 71 16.13 -3.66 -1.98
CA HIS A 71 15.48 -4.93 -2.32
C HIS A 71 14.50 -4.81 -3.50
N VAL A 72 14.10 -3.59 -3.87
CA VAL A 72 13.16 -3.37 -4.97
C VAL A 72 13.73 -2.48 -6.05
N SER A 73 13.48 -2.83 -7.30
CA SER A 73 13.82 -2.00 -8.45
C SER A 73 12.67 -1.98 -9.48
N ARG A 74 12.56 -0.87 -10.20
CA ARG A 74 11.59 -0.72 -11.29
C ARG A 74 12.34 -0.83 -12.61
N GLU A 75 11.94 -1.79 -13.43
CA GLU A 75 12.52 -2.05 -14.74
C GLU A 75 11.47 -1.96 -15.84
N ARG A 76 11.91 -1.79 -17.09
CA ARG A 76 11.05 -1.91 -18.26
C ARG A 76 11.45 -3.16 -19.05
N ARG A 77 10.54 -4.14 -19.15
CA ARG A 77 10.75 -5.40 -19.87
C ARG A 77 9.68 -5.57 -20.94
N GLY A 78 10.10 -5.73 -22.19
CA GLY A 78 9.18 -5.93 -23.32
C GLY A 78 8.15 -4.82 -23.50
N GLY A 79 8.49 -3.57 -23.11
CA GLY A 79 7.59 -2.42 -23.18
C GLY A 79 6.68 -2.21 -21.97
N ASN A 80 6.64 -3.17 -21.03
CA ASN A 80 5.86 -3.05 -19.80
C ASN A 80 6.76 -2.68 -18.61
N GLU A 81 6.22 -1.90 -17.68
CA GLU A 81 6.89 -1.59 -16.43
C GLU A 81 6.65 -2.71 -15.42
N VAL A 82 7.75 -3.18 -14.82
CA VAL A 82 7.76 -4.28 -13.87
C VAL A 82 8.54 -3.88 -12.63
N ILE A 83 8.18 -4.50 -11.52
CA ILE A 83 8.88 -4.44 -10.25
C ILE A 83 9.71 -5.71 -10.16
N VAL A 84 11.00 -5.56 -9.92
CA VAL A 84 11.91 -6.66 -9.62
C VAL A 84 12.21 -6.57 -8.13
N TRP A 85 11.78 -7.58 -7.39
CA TRP A 85 11.89 -7.66 -5.95
C TRP A 85 12.80 -8.81 -5.55
N GLN A 86 13.84 -8.50 -4.77
CA GLN A 86 14.78 -9.45 -4.21
C GLN A 86 14.40 -9.71 -2.76
N ARG A 87 13.68 -10.80 -2.54
CA ARG A 87 13.22 -11.19 -1.20
C ARG A 87 14.17 -12.22 -0.59
N HIS A 88 14.54 -12.00 0.66
CA HIS A 88 15.21 -13.01 1.47
C HIS A 88 14.18 -13.93 2.12
N LEU A 89 14.33 -15.23 1.89
CA LEU A 89 13.53 -16.25 2.55
C LEU A 89 14.19 -16.63 3.89
N GLY A 90 13.38 -17.08 4.86
CA GLY A 90 13.85 -17.42 6.21
C GLY A 90 14.85 -18.58 6.28
N ASP A 91 15.05 -19.31 5.18
CA ASP A 91 16.07 -20.35 5.03
C ASP A 91 17.42 -19.80 4.52
N GLY A 92 17.54 -18.49 4.35
CA GLY A 92 18.74 -17.82 3.82
C GLY A 92 18.80 -17.77 2.29
N THR A 93 17.76 -18.25 1.59
CA THR A 93 17.70 -18.20 0.12
C THR A 93 17.21 -16.84 -0.36
N GLU A 94 17.92 -16.22 -1.30
CA GLU A 94 17.43 -15.05 -2.03
C GLU A 94 16.55 -15.50 -3.21
N LYS A 95 15.34 -14.96 -3.29
CA LYS A 95 14.43 -15.17 -4.41
C LYS A 95 14.16 -13.85 -5.11
N THR A 96 14.38 -13.83 -6.42
CA THR A 96 13.95 -12.71 -7.26
C THR A 96 12.54 -12.98 -7.80
N GLU A 97 11.61 -12.08 -7.53
CA GLU A 97 10.27 -12.08 -8.08
C GLU A 97 10.09 -10.88 -9.01
N VAL A 98 9.39 -11.09 -10.13
CA VAL A 98 9.14 -10.04 -11.13
C VAL A 98 7.64 -9.91 -11.33
N CYS A 99 7.12 -8.74 -10.99
CA CYS A 99 5.68 -8.46 -10.97
C CYS A 99 5.37 -7.27 -11.88
N PRO A 100 4.17 -7.18 -12.49
CA PRO A 100 3.72 -5.96 -13.14
C PRO A 100 3.69 -4.77 -12.17
N PHE A 101 4.01 -3.57 -12.66
CA PHE A 101 3.87 -2.34 -11.87
C PHE A 101 2.39 -1.97 -11.70
N SER A 102 1.75 -2.54 -10.68
CA SER A 102 0.35 -2.29 -10.33
C SER A 102 0.18 -1.99 -8.83
N PRO A 103 -0.87 -1.24 -8.44
CA PRO A 103 -1.15 -0.94 -7.03
C PRO A 103 -1.19 -2.20 -6.15
N GLN A 104 -1.82 -3.27 -6.64
CA GLN A 104 -1.97 -4.52 -5.89
C GLN A 104 -0.62 -5.18 -5.60
N ASN A 105 0.28 -5.21 -6.58
CA ASN A 105 1.61 -5.80 -6.40
C ASN A 105 2.50 -4.92 -5.52
N LEU A 106 2.41 -3.59 -5.65
CA LEU A 106 3.13 -2.66 -4.78
C LEU A 106 2.74 -2.86 -3.32
N LEU A 107 1.43 -2.98 -3.05
CA LEU A 107 0.92 -3.23 -1.71
C LEU A 107 1.36 -4.60 -1.18
N ALA A 108 1.23 -5.65 -1.98
CA ALA A 108 1.64 -6.99 -1.57
C ALA A 108 3.13 -7.09 -1.21
N ILE A 109 4.01 -6.41 -1.95
CA ILE A 109 5.44 -6.33 -1.64
C ILE A 109 5.66 -5.52 -0.36
N PHE A 110 4.98 -4.39 -0.24
CA PHE A 110 5.08 -3.51 0.93
C PHE A 110 4.67 -4.23 2.21
N ASP A 111 3.52 -4.90 2.22
CA ASP A 111 3.03 -5.69 3.36
C ASP A 111 3.99 -6.84 3.72
N ALA A 112 4.58 -7.47 2.70
CA ALA A 112 5.54 -8.55 2.92
C ALA A 112 6.85 -8.09 3.55
N GLU A 113 7.31 -6.87 3.25
CA GLU A 113 8.54 -6.28 3.79
C GLU A 113 8.31 -5.63 5.16
N THR A 114 7.14 -5.06 5.40
CA THR A 114 6.79 -4.42 6.69
C THR A 114 6.21 -5.41 7.70
N GLY A 115 5.85 -6.62 7.25
CA GLY A 115 5.12 -7.60 8.05
C GLY A 115 3.68 -7.17 8.36
N GLY A 116 3.17 -6.16 7.66
CA GLY A 116 1.87 -5.53 7.92
C GLY A 116 1.88 -4.45 9.01
N ASP A 117 3.03 -4.13 9.61
CA ASP A 117 3.15 -3.12 10.67
C ASP A 117 4.07 -1.97 10.21
N VAL A 118 3.48 -0.84 9.79
CA VAL A 118 4.23 0.35 9.40
C VAL A 118 4.12 1.40 10.51
N ILE A 119 5.25 1.74 11.12
CA ILE A 119 5.32 2.85 12.08
C ILE A 119 5.27 4.17 11.30
N GLY A 120 4.37 5.07 11.67
CA GLY A 120 4.29 6.42 11.14
C GLY A 120 5.54 7.22 11.52
N TYR A 121 6.32 7.60 10.51
CA TYR A 121 7.47 8.51 10.67
C TYR A 121 7.03 9.97 10.55
#